data_AF-A0A8I2K8D9-F1
#
_entry.id   AF-A0A8I2K8D9-F1
#
_cell.length_a   1.000
_cell.length_b   1.000
_cell.length_c   1.000
_cell.angle_alpha   90.00
_cell.angle_beta   90.00
_cell.angle_gamma   90.00
#
_symmetry.space_group_name_H-M   'P 1'
#
loop_
_entity.id
_entity.type
_entity.pdbx_description
1 polymer ?
#
loop_
_entity_poly.entity_id
_entity_poly.type
_entity_poly.pdbx_seq_one_letter_code
_entity_poly.pdbx_strand_id
1 'polypeptide(L)' 'MKRLAIIIFSLVFALSGALAAESKMVFETTEIDIGEIDAGKVLDLEFKFKNTGNETLIINSINSSCGCTVPRLE' A
#
# COMPACT_ATOMS: atom_id res chain seq x y z
N MET A 1 40.86 -1.59 -22.54
CA MET A 1 40.77 -1.92 -21.09
C MET A 1 39.95 -0.90 -20.28
N LYS A 2 40.30 0.41 -20.26
CA LYS A 2 39.62 1.42 -19.41
C LYS A 2 38.16 1.72 -19.79
N ARG A 3 37.86 1.82 -21.10
CA ARG A 3 36.49 2.06 -21.60
C ARG A 3 35.56 0.87 -21.38
N LEU A 4 36.10 -0.36 -21.44
CA LEU A 4 35.34 -1.58 -21.16
C LEU A 4 34.95 -1.64 -19.67
N ALA A 5 35.87 -1.28 -18.78
CA ALA A 5 35.60 -1.20 -17.34
C ALA A 5 34.53 -0.16 -16.98
N ILE A 6 34.51 0.99 -17.65
CA ILE A 6 33.49 2.04 -17.43
C ILE A 6 32.10 1.57 -17.90
N ILE A 7 32.02 0.90 -19.06
CA ILE A 7 30.75 0.38 -19.58
C ILE A 7 30.20 -0.72 -18.66
N ILE A 8 31.06 -1.62 -18.19
CA ILE A 8 30.69 -2.67 -17.22
C ILE A 8 30.19 -2.03 -15.92
N PHE A 9 30.92 -1.04 -15.39
CA PHE A 9 30.52 -0.35 -14.15
C PHE A 9 29.16 0.36 -14.29
N SER A 10 28.89 1.00 -15.43
CA SER A 10 27.59 1.62 -15.70
C SER A 10 26.46 0.61 -15.87
N LEU A 11 26.72 -0.56 -16.45
CA LEU A 11 25.72 -1.63 -16.63
C LEU A 11 25.34 -2.25 -15.27
N VAL A 12 26.32 -2.46 -14.40
CA VAL A 12 26.13 -3.01 -13.04
C VAL A 12 25.31 -2.04 -12.18
N PHE A 13 25.55 -0.73 -12.30
CA PHE A 13 24.80 0.29 -11.57
C PHE A 13 23.32 0.35 -12.00
N ALA A 14 23.03 0.24 -13.31
CA ALA A 14 21.66 0.20 -13.81
C ALA A 14 20.87 -1.04 -13.36
N LEU A 15 21.55 -2.18 -13.17
CA LEU A 15 20.92 -3.42 -12.74
C LEU A 15 20.54 -3.42 -11.24
N SER A 16 21.16 -2.54 -10.44
CA SER A 16 20.96 -2.49 -8.98
C SER A 16 19.60 -1.91 -8.55
N GLY A 17 18.95 -1.11 -9.41
CA GLY A 17 17.68 -0.45 -9.08
C GLY A 17 16.43 -1.33 -9.18
N ALA A 18 16.52 -2.52 -9.78
CA ALA A 18 15.37 -3.38 -10.07
C ALA A 18 14.99 -4.35 -8.94
N LEU A 19 15.81 -4.47 -7.89
CA LEU A 19 15.59 -5.39 -6.76
C LEU A 19 15.41 -4.63 -5.42
N ALA A 20 14.84 -3.43 -5.45
CA ALA A 20 14.48 -2.74 -4.22
C ALA A 20 13.41 -3.52 -3.47
N ALA A 21 13.60 -3.66 -2.16
CA ALA A 21 12.65 -4.27 -1.26
C ALA A 21 11.63 -3.18 -0.85
N GLU A 22 10.34 -3.45 -1.04
CA GLU A 22 9.25 -2.49 -0.88
C GLU A 22 8.02 -3.21 -0.30
N SER A 23 7.38 -2.58 0.70
CA SER A 23 6.02 -2.92 1.13
C SER A 23 5.03 -2.03 0.39
N LYS A 24 4.02 -2.59 -0.27
CA LYS A 24 3.09 -1.82 -1.11
C LYS A 24 1.64 -2.23 -0.91
N MET A 25 0.84 -1.38 -0.29
CA MET A 25 -0.61 -1.59 -0.09
C MET A 25 -1.40 -1.18 -1.34
N VAL A 26 -2.30 -2.04 -1.80
CA VAL A 26 -3.27 -1.73 -2.86
C VAL A 26 -4.66 -2.10 -2.37
N PHE A 27 -5.58 -1.15 -2.38
CA PHE A 27 -6.99 -1.36 -2.04
C PHE A 27 -7.78 -1.87 -3.25
N GLU A 28 -8.74 -2.76 -3.01
CA GLU A 28 -9.72 -3.16 -4.03
C GLU A 28 -10.69 -2.02 -4.34
N THR A 29 -11.13 -1.30 -3.30
CA THR A 29 -11.87 -0.04 -3.40
C THR A 29 -11.41 0.90 -2.31
N THR A 30 -11.46 2.20 -2.58
CA THR A 30 -11.17 3.26 -1.60
C THR A 30 -12.44 3.98 -1.14
N GLU A 31 -13.59 3.64 -1.72
CA GLU A 31 -14.87 4.29 -1.48
C GLU A 31 -16.00 3.26 -1.47
N ILE A 32 -16.95 3.48 -0.56
CA ILE A 32 -18.20 2.71 -0.48
C ILE A 32 -19.31 3.74 -0.33
N ASP A 33 -20.17 3.83 -1.34
CA ASP A 33 -21.39 4.63 -1.25
C ASP A 33 -22.46 3.82 -0.51
N ILE A 34 -22.89 4.34 0.64
CA ILE A 34 -23.91 3.73 1.51
C ILE A 34 -25.32 4.28 1.25
N GLY A 35 -25.44 5.28 0.37
CA GLY A 35 -26.69 5.97 0.08
C GLY A 35 -27.32 6.63 1.31
N GLU A 36 -28.65 6.63 1.35
CA GLU A 36 -29.41 7.11 2.50
C GLU A 36 -29.47 6.03 3.59
N ILE A 37 -29.16 6.44 4.83
CA ILE A 37 -29.22 5.56 6.00
C ILE A 37 -30.07 6.19 7.10
N ASP A 38 -30.79 5.34 7.84
CA ASP A 38 -31.57 5.79 8.98
C ASP A 38 -30.67 6.25 10.14
N ALA A 39 -31.11 7.28 10.86
CA ALA A 39 -30.39 7.80 12.01
C ALA A 39 -30.20 6.70 13.09
N GLY A 40 -28.96 6.51 13.53
CA GLY A 40 -28.59 5.51 14.54
C GLY A 40 -28.34 4.10 13.98
N LYS A 41 -28.52 3.87 12.67
CA LYS A 41 -28.15 2.60 12.05
C LYS A 41 -26.62 2.44 12.06
N VAL A 42 -26.16 1.30 12.56
CA VAL A 42 -24.74 0.92 12.52
C VAL A 42 -24.52 0.03 11.32
N LEU A 43 -23.49 0.33 10.54
CA LEU A 43 -23.06 -0.47 9.39
C LEU A 43 -21.63 -0.92 9.63
N ASP A 44 -21.36 -2.20 9.39
CA ASP A 44 -19.99 -2.71 9.24
C ASP A 44 -19.64 -2.65 7.76
N LEU A 45 -18.56 -1.94 7.44
CA LEU A 45 -18.04 -1.77 6.08
C LEU A 45 -16.64 -2.39 6.01
N GLU A 46 -16.36 -3.12 4.94
CA GLU A 46 -15.09 -3.80 4.75
C GLU A 46 -14.30 -3.19 3.59
N PHE A 47 -13.05 -2.82 3.85
CA PHE A 47 -12.09 -2.39 2.84
C PHE A 47 -11.02 -3.46 2.67
N LYS A 48 -11.02 -4.13 1.52
CA LYS A 48 -10.00 -5.11 1.19
C LYS A 48 -8.78 -4.43 0.62
N PHE A 49 -7.62 -4.85 1.11
CA PHE A 49 -6.34 -4.46 0.54
C PHE A 49 -5.39 -5.64 0.48
N LYS A 50 -4.38 -5.52 -0.39
CA LYS A 50 -3.35 -6.51 -0.58
C LYS A 50 -1.98 -5.84 -0.54
N ASN A 51 -1.03 -6.51 0.11
CA ASN A 51 0.38 -6.21 -0.09
C ASN A 51 0.84 -6.78 -1.44
N THR A 52 1.16 -5.88 -2.38
CA THR A 52 1.69 -6.21 -3.72
C THR A 52 3.21 -6.03 -3.81
N GLY A 53 3.83 -5.62 -2.70
CA GLY A 53 5.28 -5.52 -2.56
C GLY A 53 5.95 -6.88 -2.30
N ASN A 54 7.26 -6.84 -2.18
CA ASN A 54 8.12 -8.00 -1.89
C ASN A 54 8.63 -8.02 -0.43
N GLU A 55 8.24 -7.05 0.40
CA GLU A 55 8.50 -7.02 1.84
C GLU A 55 7.22 -7.10 2.69
N THR A 56 7.37 -7.35 3.99
CA THR A 56 6.26 -7.39 4.94
C THR A 56 5.60 -6.01 5.08
N LEU A 57 4.28 -5.97 5.00
CA LEU A 57 3.49 -4.76 5.24
C LEU A 57 3.08 -4.70 6.73
N ILE A 58 3.56 -3.68 7.44
CA ILE A 58 3.22 -3.43 8.85
C ILE A 58 2.24 -2.26 8.94
N ILE A 59 1.10 -2.48 9.59
CA ILE A 59 0.11 -1.43 9.83
C ILE A 59 0.36 -0.84 11.22
N ASN A 60 0.90 0.39 11.27
CA ASN A 60 1.27 1.04 12.52
C ASN A 60 0.07 1.70 13.24
N SER A 61 -0.91 2.19 12.47
CA SER A 61 -2.08 2.87 13.01
C SER A 61 -3.20 2.94 11.97
N ILE A 62 -4.45 2.98 12.42
CA ILE A 62 -5.61 3.25 11.58
C ILE A 62 -6.38 4.41 12.22
N ASN A 63 -6.62 5.47 11.46
CA ASN A 63 -7.22 6.71 11.97
C ASN A 63 -8.45 7.08 11.13
N SER A 64 -9.54 7.44 11.79
CA SER A 64 -10.71 8.05 11.16
C SER A 64 -10.60 9.58 11.23
N SER A 65 -10.97 10.25 10.13
CA SER A 65 -10.99 11.72 10.07
C SER A 65 -12.17 12.32 10.83
N CYS A 66 -13.30 11.62 10.80
CA CYS A 66 -14.52 11.94 11.53
C CYS A 66 -14.77 10.81 12.54
N GLY A 67 -14.83 11.14 13.83
CA GLY A 67 -14.91 10.16 14.93
C GLY A 67 -16.22 9.36 15.00
N CYS A 68 -17.07 9.40 13.97
CA CYS A 68 -18.28 8.60 13.86
C CYS A 68 -18.01 7.15 13.42
N THR A 69 -16.79 6.84 12.96
CA THR A 69 -16.38 5.47 12.59
C THR A 69 -15.27 4.96 13.49
N VAL A 70 -15.31 3.65 13.76
CA VAL A 70 -14.29 2.93 14.53
C VAL A 70 -13.61 1.92 13.60
N PRO A 71 -12.39 2.20 13.13
CA PRO A 71 -11.68 1.27 12.27
C PRO A 71 -11.22 0.04 13.07
N ARG A 72 -11.29 -1.13 12.45
CA ARG A 72 -10.72 -2.39 12.95
C ARG A 72 -9.94 -3.07 11.83
N LEU A 73 -8.85 -3.73 12.20
CA LEU A 73 -8.09 -4.58 11.28
C LEU A 73 -8.47 -6.02 11.58
N GLU A 74 -8.96 -6.71 10.55
CA GLU A 74 -9.30 -8.13 10.58
C GLU A 74 -8.47 -8.91 9.54
#